data_AF-A0A1E8CY80-F1
#
_entry.id   AF-A0A1E8CY80-F1
#
_cell.length_a   1.000
_cell.length_b   1.000
_cell.length_c   1.000
_cell.angle_alpha   90.00
_cell.angle_beta   90.00
_cell.angle_gamma   90.00
#
_symmetry.space_group_name_H-M   'P 1'
#
loop_
_entity.id
_entity.type
_entity.pdbx_description
1 polymer ?
#
loop_
_entity_poly.entity_id
_entity_poly.type
_entity_poly.pdbx_seq_one_letter_code
_entity_poly.pdbx_strand_id
1 'polypeptide(L)'
;MTEQPSDAVEPVTDSATGPPTGPPSGPPSKQPSNPDASPAPRWADAVARNAQALARPLEIARAGGVDDHELAVALRFAGAGFEPFLDRQRAVANSVALTDEWALGWASTVIRLVTARRFADGSLAQWVVRWVAPLVPADRGCTPAAIGDLVEAAARLDGQVDVTGWARGVESAVGAWPEGEPLSDLRLREVGAVAAWRAGFVRLRGAARAAALTLPPEVAAAVLGTPGGPATVRSALAANASRPGEWPGVAGSRRSIGAFRGFGGPWRLPPVVLGGDGHRWSVRSGSERFTVLTDAFGTAVLAAPEGSGTLDPYGTQSAGPPQSGSPPQPIELPPGWAGHGGDVTGAARAAGLALVSHAHSHRLSLVPDDGGAPTPELQAP
;
A
#
# COMPACT_ATOMS: atom_id res chain seq x y z
N MET A 1 -3.95 50.39 42.01
CA MET A 1 -4.44 50.78 40.68
C MET A 1 -5.45 49.71 40.29
N THR A 2 -6.71 49.74 40.78
CA THR A 2 -7.69 50.85 40.75
C THR A 2 -7.91 51.20 39.28
N GLU A 3 -9.03 50.96 38.60
CA GLU A 3 -10.45 50.92 38.95
C GLU A 3 -11.23 50.31 37.74
N GLN A 4 -12.28 49.52 37.99
CA GLN A 4 -13.52 49.51 37.18
C GLN A 4 -14.30 50.80 37.51
N PRO A 5 -15.32 51.31 36.75
CA PRO A 5 -16.52 50.54 36.34
C PRO A 5 -17.33 51.06 35.11
N SER A 6 -18.49 50.41 34.87
CA SER A 6 -19.77 50.95 34.32
C SER A 6 -19.81 51.33 32.82
N ASP A 7 -20.82 50.98 32.01
CA ASP A 7 -22.27 51.06 32.25
C ASP A 7 -23.12 49.98 31.56
N ALA A 8 -24.25 49.68 32.22
CA ALA A 8 -25.44 48.99 31.73
C ALA A 8 -26.47 50.00 31.19
N VAL A 9 -27.70 49.52 30.88
CA VAL A 9 -28.94 50.22 30.43
C VAL A 9 -29.20 50.00 28.92
N GLU A 10 -30.33 49.47 28.42
CA GLU A 10 -31.60 48.98 28.97
C GLU A 10 -32.34 48.15 27.86
N PRO A 11 -33.44 47.44 28.20
CA PRO A 11 -34.17 46.54 27.32
C PRO A 11 -35.29 47.26 26.54
N VAL A 12 -35.60 46.75 25.35
CA VAL A 12 -36.83 47.13 24.61
C VAL A 12 -37.78 45.94 24.63
N THR A 13 -38.83 46.07 25.43
CA THR A 13 -40.03 45.24 25.38
C THR A 13 -41.14 45.94 24.60
N ASP A 14 -41.79 45.14 23.75
CA ASP A 14 -43.24 44.94 23.69
C ASP A 14 -44.05 45.42 22.47
N SER A 15 -44.99 44.52 22.12
CA SER A 15 -46.29 44.73 21.47
C SER A 15 -46.39 44.86 19.94
N ALA A 16 -46.86 43.78 19.28
CA ALA A 16 -48.17 43.81 18.60
C ALA A 16 -48.60 42.42 18.10
N THR A 17 -49.79 42.04 18.58
CA THR A 17 -50.58 40.84 18.29
C THR A 17 -51.25 40.91 16.92
N GLY A 18 -51.23 39.80 16.16
CA GLY A 18 -52.09 39.62 14.98
C GLY A 18 -52.01 38.18 14.44
N PRO A 19 -53.13 37.44 14.30
CA PRO A 19 -53.09 36.07 13.79
C PRO A 19 -53.13 36.06 12.25
N PRO A 20 -52.24 35.33 11.55
CA PRO A 20 -52.46 35.06 10.14
C PRO A 20 -53.44 33.90 9.98
N THR A 21 -54.61 34.24 9.47
CA THR A 21 -55.58 33.37 8.79
C THR A 21 -54.90 32.35 7.90
N GLY A 22 -55.34 31.09 8.01
CA GLY A 22 -54.77 29.95 7.31
C GLY A 22 -54.88 30.02 5.77
N PRO A 23 -54.00 29.29 5.05
CA PRO A 23 -54.10 29.17 3.61
C PRO A 23 -55.16 28.13 3.20
N PRO A 24 -55.79 28.29 2.03
CA PRO A 24 -56.82 27.39 1.53
C PRO A 24 -56.24 26.01 1.19
N SER A 25 -56.92 24.97 1.67
CA SER A 25 -56.73 23.59 1.21
C SER A 25 -57.11 23.47 -0.27
N GLY A 26 -56.14 23.72 -1.15
CA GLY A 26 -56.22 23.31 -2.55
C GLY A 26 -55.93 21.81 -2.69
N PRO A 27 -56.58 21.10 -3.63
CA PRO A 27 -56.26 19.71 -3.92
C PRO A 27 -54.79 19.59 -4.37
N PRO A 28 -54.11 18.47 -4.09
CA PRO A 28 -52.69 18.31 -4.42
C PRO A 28 -52.49 18.51 -5.93
N SER A 29 -51.86 19.62 -6.28
CA SER A 29 -51.39 19.87 -7.64
C SER A 29 -50.46 18.73 -8.01
N LYS A 30 -50.87 17.89 -8.97
CA LYS A 30 -49.99 16.92 -9.61
C LYS A 30 -48.80 17.71 -10.17
N GLN A 31 -47.66 17.61 -9.50
CA GLN A 31 -46.41 18.17 -9.96
C GLN A 31 -46.16 17.63 -11.37
N PRO A 32 -45.96 18.50 -12.38
CA PRO A 32 -45.71 18.04 -13.74
C PRO A 32 -44.42 17.21 -13.73
N SER A 33 -44.55 15.94 -14.07
CA SER A 33 -43.43 15.01 -14.26
C SER A 33 -42.50 15.61 -15.30
N ASN A 34 -41.30 16.03 -14.87
CA ASN A 34 -40.28 16.63 -15.73
C ASN A 34 -39.71 15.53 -16.66
N PRO A 35 -40.03 15.52 -17.96
CA PRO A 35 -39.61 14.45 -18.87
C PRO A 35 -38.11 14.46 -19.18
N ASP A 36 -37.39 15.52 -18.78
CA ASP A 36 -35.93 15.66 -18.91
C ASP A 36 -35.16 15.24 -17.64
N ALA A 37 -35.83 14.68 -16.64
CA ALA A 37 -35.13 14.09 -15.51
C ALA A 37 -34.31 12.88 -16.01
N SER A 38 -32.99 13.06 -16.11
CA SER A 38 -32.06 11.97 -16.39
C SER A 38 -32.37 10.81 -15.42
N PRO A 39 -32.43 9.55 -15.90
CA PRO A 39 -32.75 8.42 -15.05
C PRO A 39 -31.85 8.44 -13.82
N ALA A 40 -32.45 8.16 -12.66
CA ALA A 40 -31.69 8.10 -11.42
C ALA A 40 -30.50 7.14 -11.58
N PRO A 41 -29.31 7.47 -11.04
CA PRO A 41 -28.16 6.59 -11.12
C PRO A 41 -28.51 5.22 -10.53
N ARG A 42 -28.10 4.13 -11.20
CA ARG A 42 -28.37 2.74 -10.77
C ARG A 42 -27.85 2.49 -9.34
N TRP A 43 -26.73 3.14 -8.99
CA TRP A 43 -26.22 3.19 -7.63
C TRP A 43 -27.24 3.69 -6.60
N ALA A 44 -27.92 4.81 -6.87
CA ALA A 44 -28.84 5.42 -5.92
C ALA A 44 -30.04 4.51 -5.64
N ASP A 45 -30.57 3.88 -6.69
CA ASP A 45 -31.68 2.92 -6.57
C ASP A 45 -31.26 1.68 -5.78
N ALA A 46 -30.05 1.15 -6.02
CA ALA A 46 -29.52 -0.01 -5.30
C ALA A 46 -29.27 0.29 -3.82
N VAL A 47 -28.70 1.46 -3.50
CA VAL A 47 -28.53 1.90 -2.11
C VAL A 47 -29.89 2.10 -1.41
N ALA A 48 -30.87 2.67 -2.10
CA ALA A 48 -32.22 2.85 -1.56
C ALA A 48 -32.90 1.51 -1.22
N ARG A 49 -32.79 0.51 -2.11
CA ARG A 49 -33.29 -0.85 -1.83
C ARG A 49 -32.58 -1.52 -0.65
N ASN A 50 -31.30 -1.19 -0.43
CA ASN A 50 -30.49 -1.71 0.68
C ASN A 50 -30.51 -0.85 1.96
N ALA A 51 -31.37 0.17 2.04
CA ALA A 51 -31.37 1.13 3.15
C ALA A 51 -31.52 0.45 4.54
N GLN A 52 -32.33 -0.60 4.64
CA GLN A 52 -32.52 -1.34 5.89
C GLN A 52 -31.23 -2.06 6.33
N ALA A 53 -30.50 -2.68 5.40
CA ALA A 53 -29.23 -3.35 5.70
C ALA A 53 -28.13 -2.36 6.08
N LEU A 54 -28.17 -1.15 5.52
CA LEU A 54 -27.23 -0.06 5.82
C LEU A 54 -27.54 0.70 7.11
N ALA A 55 -28.74 0.57 7.68
CA ALA A 55 -29.16 1.31 8.87
C ALA A 55 -28.19 1.13 10.04
N ARG A 56 -27.79 -0.11 10.32
CA ARG A 56 -26.89 -0.41 11.45
C ARG A 56 -25.47 0.17 11.27
N PRO A 57 -24.79 -0.01 10.11
CA PRO A 57 -23.53 0.68 9.84
C PRO A 57 -23.62 2.21 9.96
N LEU A 58 -24.70 2.82 9.49
CA LEU A 58 -24.91 4.27 9.56
C LEU A 58 -25.09 4.75 11.01
N GLU A 59 -25.85 4.02 11.84
CA GLU A 59 -25.97 4.30 13.27
C GLU A 59 -24.61 4.25 13.98
N ILE A 60 -23.78 3.24 13.68
CA ILE A 60 -22.43 3.12 14.24
C ILE A 60 -21.56 4.31 13.84
N ALA A 61 -21.62 4.73 12.57
CA ALA A 61 -20.89 5.89 12.08
C ALA A 61 -21.30 7.18 12.80
N ARG A 62 -22.61 7.42 12.95
CA ARG A 62 -23.16 8.59 13.66
C ARG A 62 -22.78 8.58 15.14
N ALA A 63 -22.88 7.43 15.80
CA ALA A 63 -22.44 7.27 17.19
C ALA A 63 -20.93 7.54 17.35
N GLY A 64 -20.13 7.31 16.30
CA GLY A 64 -18.72 7.69 16.20
C GLY A 64 -18.47 9.17 15.84
N GLY A 65 -19.51 10.01 15.77
CA GLY A 65 -19.41 11.44 15.48
C GLY A 65 -19.22 11.79 14.00
N VAL A 66 -19.57 10.89 13.08
CA VAL A 66 -19.61 11.20 11.65
C VAL A 66 -20.91 11.95 11.33
N ASP A 67 -20.79 13.07 10.61
CA ASP A 67 -21.93 13.86 10.15
C ASP A 67 -22.62 13.24 8.93
N ASP A 68 -23.94 13.46 8.81
CA ASP A 68 -24.75 12.93 7.70
C ASP A 68 -24.35 13.52 6.35
N HIS A 69 -23.90 14.78 6.31
CA HIS A 69 -23.41 15.39 5.07
C HIS A 69 -22.12 14.72 4.59
N GLU A 70 -21.17 14.43 5.48
CA GLU A 70 -19.94 13.67 5.19
C GLU A 70 -20.25 12.27 4.62
N LEU A 71 -21.17 11.54 5.26
CA LEU A 71 -21.63 10.23 4.76
C LEU A 71 -22.27 10.35 3.37
N ALA A 72 -23.12 11.36 3.16
CA ALA A 72 -23.79 11.56 1.89
C ALA A 72 -22.81 11.94 0.77
N VAL A 73 -21.80 12.78 1.06
CA VAL A 73 -20.72 13.11 0.12
C VAL A 73 -19.92 11.85 -0.24
N ALA A 74 -19.53 11.06 0.76
CA ALA A 74 -18.75 9.85 0.54
C ALA A 74 -19.52 8.80 -0.29
N LEU A 75 -20.81 8.60 -0.01
CA LEU A 75 -21.66 7.66 -0.78
C LEU A 75 -21.92 8.15 -2.21
N ARG A 76 -22.05 9.47 -2.45
CA ARG A 76 -22.13 10.02 -3.81
C ARG A 76 -20.82 9.80 -4.58
N PHE A 77 -19.68 10.02 -3.93
CA PHE A 77 -18.37 9.78 -4.52
C PHE A 77 -18.20 8.30 -4.90
N ALA A 78 -18.60 7.38 -4.03
CA ALA A 78 -18.58 5.95 -4.30
C ALA A 78 -19.45 5.56 -5.50
N GLY A 79 -20.65 6.15 -5.61
CA GLY A 79 -21.54 5.95 -6.76
C GLY A 79 -20.91 6.29 -8.11
N ALA A 80 -20.09 7.34 -8.16
CA ALA A 80 -19.35 7.69 -9.38
C ALA A 80 -18.32 6.62 -9.82
N GLY A 81 -17.79 5.83 -8.89
CA GLY A 81 -16.96 4.65 -9.20
C GLY A 81 -17.78 3.39 -9.52
N PHE A 82 -18.98 3.28 -8.96
CA PHE A 82 -19.87 2.14 -9.15
C PHE A 82 -20.46 2.05 -10.55
N GLU A 83 -20.79 3.18 -11.20
CA GLU A 83 -21.35 3.16 -12.55
C GLU A 83 -20.35 2.57 -13.59
N PRO A 84 -19.07 2.98 -13.66
CA PRO A 84 -18.07 2.32 -14.49
C PRO A 84 -17.88 0.83 -14.17
N PHE A 85 -18.07 0.44 -12.91
CA PHE A 85 -18.03 -0.97 -12.52
C PHE A 85 -19.19 -1.74 -13.19
N LEU A 86 -20.43 -1.24 -13.11
CA LEU A 86 -21.58 -1.86 -13.77
C LEU A 86 -21.40 -1.92 -15.29
N ASP A 87 -20.83 -0.88 -15.91
CA ASP A 87 -20.62 -0.84 -17.36
C ASP A 87 -19.63 -1.92 -17.82
N ARG A 88 -18.62 -2.23 -17.00
CA ARG A 88 -17.67 -3.33 -17.25
C ARG A 88 -18.27 -4.70 -16.90
N GLN A 89 -19.06 -4.76 -15.83
CA GLN A 89 -19.61 -5.99 -15.28
C GLN A 89 -21.05 -6.19 -15.72
N ARG A 90 -21.26 -6.43 -17.02
CA ARG A 90 -22.62 -6.56 -17.62
C ARG A 90 -23.48 -7.61 -16.92
N ALA A 91 -22.89 -8.71 -16.47
CA ALA A 91 -23.60 -9.74 -15.72
C ALA A 91 -24.19 -9.21 -14.40
N VAL A 92 -23.44 -8.37 -13.69
CA VAL A 92 -23.92 -7.69 -12.47
C VAL A 92 -25.00 -6.68 -12.84
N ALA A 93 -24.75 -5.83 -13.83
CA ALA A 93 -25.70 -4.80 -14.26
C ALA A 93 -27.05 -5.35 -14.73
N ASN A 94 -27.07 -6.57 -15.29
CA ASN A 94 -28.28 -7.25 -15.76
C ASN A 94 -29.02 -8.01 -14.64
N SER A 95 -28.47 -8.06 -13.42
CA SER A 95 -29.06 -8.75 -12.28
C SER A 95 -29.27 -7.78 -11.12
N VAL A 96 -30.54 -7.51 -10.78
CA VAL A 96 -30.89 -6.63 -9.66
C VAL A 96 -30.29 -7.16 -8.35
N ALA A 97 -30.36 -8.48 -8.12
CA ALA A 97 -29.83 -9.09 -6.91
C ALA A 97 -28.30 -8.91 -6.78
N LEU A 98 -27.55 -9.15 -7.86
CA LEU A 98 -26.09 -8.94 -7.84
C LEU A 98 -25.74 -7.45 -7.73
N THR A 99 -26.46 -6.57 -8.44
CA THR A 99 -26.27 -5.13 -8.33
C THR A 99 -26.47 -4.66 -6.88
N ASP A 100 -27.53 -5.14 -6.23
CA ASP A 100 -27.86 -4.79 -4.84
C ASP A 100 -26.81 -5.33 -3.85
N GLU A 101 -26.35 -6.56 -4.03
CA GLU A 101 -25.28 -7.16 -3.23
C GLU A 101 -23.98 -6.35 -3.33
N TRP A 102 -23.55 -6.01 -4.54
CA TRP A 102 -22.35 -5.21 -4.78
C TRP A 102 -22.49 -3.78 -4.27
N ALA A 103 -23.65 -3.16 -4.47
CA ALA A 103 -23.92 -1.82 -3.95
C ALA A 103 -23.83 -1.79 -2.41
N LEU A 104 -24.43 -2.79 -1.74
CA LEU A 104 -24.38 -2.94 -0.29
C LEU A 104 -22.96 -3.10 0.23
N GLY A 105 -22.16 -3.99 -0.36
CA GLY A 105 -20.78 -4.22 0.07
C GLY A 105 -19.86 -3.01 -0.14
N TRP A 106 -20.05 -2.29 -1.25
CA TRP A 106 -19.33 -1.07 -1.56
C TRP A 106 -19.70 0.07 -0.60
N ALA A 107 -20.99 0.31 -0.39
CA ALA A 107 -21.49 1.31 0.56
C ALA A 107 -21.02 1.01 1.99
N SER A 108 -21.11 -0.26 2.42
CA SER A 108 -20.62 -0.70 3.73
C SER A 108 -19.12 -0.44 3.91
N THR A 109 -18.32 -0.67 2.88
CA THR A 109 -16.88 -0.38 2.93
C THR A 109 -16.62 1.12 3.06
N VAL A 110 -17.32 1.95 2.29
CA VAL A 110 -17.19 3.41 2.36
C VAL A 110 -17.61 3.95 3.73
N ILE A 111 -18.73 3.50 4.28
CA ILE A 111 -19.20 3.89 5.63
C ILE A 111 -18.14 3.54 6.69
N ARG A 112 -17.55 2.34 6.63
CA ARG A 112 -16.47 1.94 7.55
C ARG A 112 -15.24 2.85 7.41
N LEU A 113 -14.87 3.23 6.18
CA LEU A 113 -13.72 4.09 5.93
C LEU A 113 -13.94 5.52 6.41
N VAL A 114 -15.14 6.07 6.23
CA VAL A 114 -15.53 7.38 6.78
C VAL A 114 -15.52 7.34 8.30
N THR A 115 -16.09 6.30 8.91
CA THR A 115 -16.09 6.08 10.37
C THR A 115 -14.66 6.04 10.93
N ALA A 116 -13.74 5.39 10.21
CA ALA A 116 -12.33 5.33 10.57
C ALA A 116 -11.52 6.59 10.19
N ARG A 117 -12.17 7.64 9.65
CA ARG A 117 -11.55 8.89 9.16
C ARG A 117 -10.47 8.64 8.09
N ARG A 118 -10.63 7.58 7.29
CA ARG A 118 -9.71 7.16 6.22
C ARG A 118 -10.21 7.54 4.81
N PHE A 119 -11.35 8.21 4.68
CA PHE A 119 -12.01 8.53 3.39
C PHE A 119 -12.04 10.03 3.06
N ALA A 120 -10.94 10.75 3.31
CA ALA A 120 -10.81 12.17 2.96
C ALA A 120 -10.54 12.39 1.46
N ASP A 121 -10.77 13.62 0.98
CA ASP A 121 -10.43 13.99 -0.40
C ASP A 121 -8.94 13.75 -0.68
N GLY A 122 -8.64 13.18 -1.85
CA GLY A 122 -7.29 12.76 -2.23
C GLY A 122 -6.71 11.57 -1.43
N SER A 123 -7.46 10.99 -0.50
CA SER A 123 -6.98 9.82 0.26
C SER A 123 -6.80 8.59 -0.63
N LEU A 124 -5.87 7.72 -0.23
CA LEU A 124 -5.64 6.47 -0.94
C LEU A 124 -6.90 5.57 -0.98
N ALA A 125 -7.72 5.61 0.06
CA ALA A 125 -8.96 4.83 0.11
C ALA A 125 -9.98 5.32 -0.94
N GLN A 126 -10.13 6.64 -1.11
CA GLN A 126 -10.95 7.21 -2.18
C GLN A 126 -10.41 6.81 -3.55
N TRP A 127 -9.10 6.86 -3.74
CA TRP A 127 -8.47 6.44 -4.98
C TRP A 127 -8.73 4.95 -5.30
N VAL A 128 -8.55 4.05 -4.33
CA VAL A 128 -8.85 2.61 -4.51
C VAL A 128 -10.32 2.40 -4.86
N VAL A 129 -11.23 3.01 -4.10
CA VAL A 129 -12.68 2.91 -4.34
C VAL A 129 -13.04 3.42 -5.73
N ARG A 130 -12.44 4.52 -6.18
CA ARG A 130 -12.78 5.14 -7.47
C ARG A 130 -12.15 4.42 -8.67
N TRP A 131 -10.93 3.92 -8.53
CA TRP A 131 -10.13 3.50 -9.69
C TRP A 131 -9.79 2.01 -9.71
N VAL A 132 -9.62 1.38 -8.54
CA VAL A 132 -9.19 -0.02 -8.45
C VAL A 132 -10.37 -0.96 -8.23
N ALA A 133 -11.31 -0.60 -7.36
CA ALA A 133 -12.51 -1.41 -7.11
C ALA A 133 -13.34 -1.69 -8.38
N PRO A 134 -13.47 -0.75 -9.35
CA PRO A 134 -14.14 -1.02 -10.61
C PRO A 134 -13.46 -2.04 -11.53
N LEU A 135 -12.27 -2.52 -11.16
CA LEU A 135 -11.55 -3.57 -11.88
C LEU A 135 -11.86 -4.97 -11.34
N VAL A 136 -12.54 -5.10 -10.20
CA VAL A 136 -12.83 -6.40 -9.58
C VAL A 136 -13.86 -7.16 -10.45
N PRO A 137 -13.53 -8.37 -10.95
CA PRO A 137 -14.43 -9.13 -11.82
C PRO A 137 -15.44 -9.90 -10.98
N ALA A 138 -16.61 -9.29 -10.80
CA ALA A 138 -17.71 -9.84 -10.01
C ALA A 138 -18.31 -11.11 -10.61
N ASP A 139 -18.25 -11.25 -11.93
CA ASP A 139 -18.72 -12.42 -12.67
C ASP A 139 -17.81 -13.66 -12.51
N ARG A 140 -16.62 -13.50 -11.92
CA ARG A 140 -15.61 -14.58 -11.75
C ARG A 140 -15.45 -15.04 -10.30
N GLY A 141 -16.51 -14.92 -9.51
CA GLY A 141 -16.58 -15.45 -8.13
C GLY A 141 -15.90 -14.58 -7.07
N CYS A 142 -15.53 -13.33 -7.40
CA CYS A 142 -15.16 -12.36 -6.37
C CYS A 142 -16.41 -11.91 -5.62
N THR A 143 -16.25 -11.57 -4.35
CA THR A 143 -17.31 -11.00 -3.52
C THR A 143 -17.06 -9.51 -3.29
N PRO A 144 -18.06 -8.73 -2.85
CA PRO A 144 -17.85 -7.33 -2.49
C PRO A 144 -16.82 -7.11 -1.37
N ALA A 145 -16.48 -8.15 -0.58
CA ALA A 145 -15.46 -8.06 0.46
C ALA A 145 -14.05 -7.75 -0.12
N ALA A 146 -13.80 -8.13 -1.38
CA ALA A 146 -12.57 -7.84 -2.10
C ALA A 146 -12.21 -6.34 -2.11
N ILE A 147 -13.22 -5.45 -2.11
CA ILE A 147 -13.00 -3.99 -2.08
C ILE A 147 -12.29 -3.59 -0.78
N GLY A 148 -12.75 -4.13 0.35
CA GLY A 148 -12.15 -3.89 1.66
C GLY A 148 -10.71 -4.39 1.72
N ASP A 149 -10.45 -5.58 1.17
CA ASP A 149 -9.12 -6.17 1.10
C ASP A 149 -8.16 -5.32 0.27
N LEU A 150 -8.61 -4.77 -0.87
CA LEU A 150 -7.82 -3.88 -1.72
C LEU A 150 -7.49 -2.56 -1.01
N VAL A 151 -8.46 -1.95 -0.31
CA VAL A 151 -8.21 -0.72 0.44
C VAL A 151 -7.20 -0.95 1.57
N GLU A 152 -7.33 -2.05 2.28
CA GLU A 152 -6.42 -2.40 3.37
C GLU A 152 -5.03 -2.78 2.84
N ALA A 153 -4.94 -3.46 1.70
CA ALA A 153 -3.68 -3.72 1.02
C ALA A 153 -2.99 -2.40 0.62
N ALA A 154 -3.71 -1.50 -0.05
CA ALA A 154 -3.17 -0.21 -0.48
C ALA A 154 -2.64 0.60 0.72
N ALA A 155 -3.41 0.67 1.82
CA ALA A 155 -2.99 1.39 3.01
C ALA A 155 -1.73 0.81 3.69
N ARG A 156 -1.52 -0.52 3.62
CA ARG A 156 -0.28 -1.13 4.11
C ARG A 156 0.93 -0.86 3.22
N LEU A 157 0.68 -0.58 1.95
CA LEU A 157 1.70 -0.27 0.94
C LEU A 157 2.03 1.22 0.87
N ASP A 158 1.17 2.07 1.40
CA ASP A 158 1.33 3.52 1.38
C ASP A 158 2.65 3.96 2.00
N GLY A 159 3.35 4.87 1.31
CA GLY A 159 4.69 5.34 1.68
C GLY A 159 5.82 4.30 1.60
N GLN A 160 5.54 3.05 1.23
CA GLN A 160 6.54 1.97 1.18
C GLN A 160 6.87 1.52 -0.25
N VAL A 161 5.94 1.67 -1.19
CA VAL A 161 6.10 1.27 -2.59
C VAL A 161 5.38 2.21 -3.57
N ASP A 162 5.60 2.01 -4.86
CA ASP A 162 4.78 2.61 -5.91
C ASP A 162 3.38 1.96 -5.93
N VAL A 163 2.44 2.56 -5.19
CA VAL A 163 1.06 2.10 -5.10
C VAL A 163 0.34 2.18 -6.46
N THR A 164 0.75 3.08 -7.34
CA THR A 164 0.19 3.13 -8.71
C THR A 164 0.68 1.95 -9.53
N GLY A 165 1.97 1.62 -9.43
CA GLY A 165 2.57 0.42 -10.01
C GLY A 165 1.90 -0.86 -9.52
N TRP A 166 1.58 -0.94 -8.22
CA TRP A 166 0.81 -2.03 -7.64
C TRP A 166 -0.57 -2.17 -8.30
N ALA A 167 -1.36 -1.10 -8.38
CA ALA A 167 -2.70 -1.19 -8.99
C ALA A 167 -2.66 -1.53 -10.49
N ARG A 168 -1.71 -0.98 -11.24
CA ARG A 168 -1.50 -1.38 -12.66
C ARG A 168 -1.15 -2.86 -12.77
N GLY A 169 -0.39 -3.40 -11.83
CA GLY A 169 -0.10 -4.83 -11.73
C GLY A 169 -1.37 -5.66 -11.51
N VAL A 170 -2.23 -5.24 -10.57
CA VAL A 170 -3.54 -5.88 -10.33
C VAL A 170 -4.42 -5.82 -11.57
N GLU A 171 -4.53 -4.65 -12.21
CA GLU A 171 -5.29 -4.45 -13.45
C GLU A 171 -4.81 -5.37 -14.57
N SER A 172 -3.49 -5.41 -14.80
CA SER A 172 -2.88 -6.25 -15.83
C SER A 172 -3.15 -7.74 -15.59
N ALA A 173 -3.08 -8.19 -14.33
CA ALA A 173 -3.36 -9.58 -14.00
C ALA A 173 -4.84 -9.95 -14.19
N VAL A 174 -5.77 -9.07 -13.78
CA VAL A 174 -7.20 -9.29 -13.98
C VAL A 174 -7.54 -9.31 -15.48
N GLY A 175 -6.96 -8.39 -16.26
CA GLY A 175 -7.13 -8.36 -17.71
C GLY A 175 -6.57 -9.60 -18.42
N ALA A 176 -5.49 -10.18 -17.91
CA ALA A 176 -4.89 -11.41 -18.42
C ALA A 176 -5.53 -12.70 -17.84
N TRP A 177 -6.55 -12.59 -17.00
CA TRP A 177 -7.16 -13.75 -16.35
C TRP A 177 -7.94 -14.61 -17.36
N PRO A 178 -7.68 -15.93 -17.45
CA PRO A 178 -8.32 -16.80 -18.43
C PRO A 178 -9.85 -16.75 -18.35
N GLU A 179 -10.49 -16.75 -19.51
CA GLU A 179 -11.95 -16.81 -19.60
C GLU A 179 -12.46 -18.15 -19.07
N GLY A 180 -13.53 -18.12 -18.29
CA GLY A 180 -14.13 -19.31 -17.67
C GLY A 180 -13.41 -19.84 -16.42
N GLU A 181 -12.23 -19.31 -16.06
CA GLU A 181 -11.57 -19.67 -14.80
C GLU A 181 -12.04 -18.78 -13.64
N PRO A 182 -12.36 -19.36 -12.46
CA PRO A 182 -12.74 -18.56 -11.30
C PRO A 182 -11.53 -17.77 -10.79
N LEU A 183 -11.75 -16.48 -10.51
CA LEU A 183 -10.77 -15.67 -9.80
C LEU A 183 -10.92 -15.92 -8.30
N SER A 184 -12.08 -15.71 -7.69
CA SER A 184 -12.27 -15.72 -6.22
C SER A 184 -11.42 -14.67 -5.48
N ASP A 185 -11.86 -14.32 -4.27
CA ASP A 185 -11.15 -13.34 -3.42
C ASP A 185 -9.74 -13.80 -3.05
N LEU A 186 -9.52 -15.13 -2.92
CA LEU A 186 -8.20 -15.65 -2.59
C LEU A 186 -7.19 -15.39 -3.71
N ARG A 187 -7.54 -15.66 -4.97
CA ARG A 187 -6.62 -15.40 -6.08
C ARG A 187 -6.41 -13.91 -6.31
N LEU A 188 -7.43 -13.08 -6.06
CA LEU A 188 -7.25 -11.64 -6.10
C LEU A 188 -6.23 -11.17 -5.04
N ARG A 189 -6.25 -11.73 -3.83
CA ARG A 189 -5.23 -11.47 -2.80
C ARG A 189 -3.84 -11.97 -3.21
N GLU A 190 -3.76 -13.13 -3.86
CA GLU A 190 -2.50 -13.63 -4.42
C GLU A 190 -1.94 -12.70 -5.50
N VAL A 191 -2.76 -12.26 -6.45
CA VAL A 191 -2.42 -11.24 -7.45
C VAL A 191 -1.94 -9.97 -6.77
N GLY A 192 -2.66 -9.49 -5.76
CA GLY A 192 -2.29 -8.31 -4.98
C GLY A 192 -0.92 -8.44 -4.30
N ALA A 193 -0.60 -9.63 -3.76
CA ALA A 193 0.70 -9.91 -3.16
C ALA A 193 1.83 -9.92 -4.20
N VAL A 194 1.62 -10.51 -5.38
CA VAL A 194 2.59 -10.51 -6.48
C VAL A 194 2.83 -9.08 -7.00
N ALA A 195 1.75 -8.33 -7.24
CA ALA A 195 1.82 -6.93 -7.65
C ALA A 195 2.56 -6.07 -6.60
N ALA A 196 2.33 -6.32 -5.31
CA ALA A 196 2.97 -5.56 -4.23
C ALA A 196 4.46 -5.85 -4.18
N TRP A 197 4.86 -7.12 -4.30
CA TRP A 197 6.27 -7.48 -4.41
C TRP A 197 6.92 -6.81 -5.64
N ARG A 198 6.25 -6.85 -6.80
CA ARG A 198 6.73 -6.22 -8.04
C ARG A 198 6.87 -4.70 -7.94
N ALA A 199 6.03 -4.06 -7.14
CA ALA A 199 6.09 -2.64 -6.81
C ALA A 199 7.18 -2.28 -5.77
N GLY A 200 7.88 -3.29 -5.22
CA GLY A 200 9.02 -3.11 -4.32
C GLY A 200 8.78 -3.58 -2.88
N PHE A 201 7.62 -4.18 -2.57
CA PHE A 201 7.30 -4.59 -1.20
C PHE A 201 7.96 -5.92 -0.85
N VAL A 202 9.28 -5.87 -0.65
CA VAL A 202 10.17 -7.03 -0.52
C VAL A 202 9.78 -8.00 0.61
N ARG A 203 9.05 -7.54 1.63
CA ARG A 203 8.55 -8.38 2.74
C ARG A 203 7.61 -9.49 2.26
N LEU A 204 6.93 -9.30 1.13
CA LEU A 204 6.06 -10.30 0.52
C LEU A 204 6.75 -11.24 -0.44
N ARG A 205 8.07 -11.12 -0.67
CA ARG A 205 8.80 -11.94 -1.66
C ARG A 205 8.46 -13.44 -1.59
N GLY A 206 8.48 -14.03 -0.40
CA GLY A 206 8.17 -15.45 -0.22
C GLY A 206 6.75 -15.82 -0.66
N ALA A 207 5.75 -15.11 -0.15
CA ALA A 207 4.35 -15.34 -0.47
C ALA A 207 4.04 -15.04 -1.94
N ALA A 208 4.58 -13.95 -2.48
CA ALA A 208 4.44 -13.56 -3.88
C ALA A 208 5.03 -14.60 -4.84
N ARG A 209 6.23 -15.12 -4.55
CA ARG A 209 6.83 -16.17 -5.39
C ARG A 209 6.02 -17.46 -5.35
N ALA A 210 5.52 -17.86 -4.19
CA ALA A 210 4.65 -19.02 -4.05
C ALA A 210 3.34 -18.83 -4.85
N ALA A 211 2.67 -17.68 -4.66
CA ALA A 211 1.47 -17.31 -5.39
C ALA A 211 1.70 -17.34 -6.91
N ALA A 212 2.74 -16.67 -7.40
CA ALA A 212 3.07 -16.59 -8.83
C ALA A 212 3.27 -17.96 -9.50
N LEU A 213 3.73 -18.98 -8.76
CA LEU A 213 3.87 -20.35 -9.28
C LEU A 213 2.54 -21.10 -9.43
N THR A 214 1.49 -20.63 -8.76
CA THR A 214 0.15 -21.24 -8.75
C THR A 214 -0.88 -20.48 -9.59
N LEU A 215 -0.58 -19.24 -9.96
CA LEU A 215 -1.42 -18.44 -10.85
C LEU A 215 -1.37 -18.98 -12.29
N PRO A 216 -2.40 -18.72 -13.10
CA PRO A 216 -2.32 -18.98 -14.54
C PRO A 216 -1.07 -18.31 -15.15
N PRO A 217 -0.35 -18.96 -16.08
CA PRO A 217 0.92 -18.43 -16.59
C PRO A 217 0.81 -17.03 -17.21
N GLU A 218 -0.28 -16.73 -17.92
CA GLU A 218 -0.58 -15.41 -18.49
C GLU A 218 -0.74 -14.34 -17.42
N VAL A 219 -1.48 -14.66 -16.36
CA VAL A 219 -1.69 -13.76 -15.21
C VAL A 219 -0.37 -13.48 -14.52
N ALA A 220 0.42 -14.53 -14.24
CA ALA A 220 1.71 -14.39 -13.58
C ALA A 220 2.66 -13.52 -14.43
N ALA A 221 2.70 -13.72 -15.74
CA ALA A 221 3.50 -12.89 -16.65
C ALA A 221 3.05 -11.43 -16.66
N ALA A 222 1.74 -11.19 -16.73
CA ALA A 222 1.15 -9.85 -16.76
C ALA A 222 1.45 -9.06 -15.48
N VAL A 223 1.21 -9.66 -14.30
CA VAL A 223 1.45 -8.97 -13.01
C VAL A 223 2.93 -8.75 -12.73
N LEU A 224 3.81 -9.66 -13.15
CA LEU A 224 5.25 -9.54 -12.98
C LEU A 224 5.90 -8.65 -14.05
N GLY A 225 5.20 -8.38 -15.15
CA GLY A 225 5.73 -7.64 -16.31
C GLY A 225 6.94 -8.33 -16.92
N THR A 226 6.93 -9.67 -17.03
CA THR A 226 8.09 -10.45 -17.47
C THR A 226 8.25 -10.34 -19.00
N PRO A 227 9.40 -9.85 -19.51
CA PRO A 227 9.71 -9.91 -20.93
C PRO A 227 9.70 -11.36 -21.45
N GLY A 228 9.15 -11.57 -22.64
CA GLY A 228 8.99 -12.91 -23.23
C GLY A 228 7.77 -13.70 -22.73
N GLY A 229 6.94 -13.10 -21.87
CA GLY A 229 5.64 -13.62 -21.51
C GLY A 229 5.67 -14.84 -20.57
N PRO A 230 4.63 -15.69 -20.59
CA PRO A 230 4.43 -16.80 -19.65
C PRO A 230 5.58 -17.80 -19.58
N ALA A 231 6.20 -18.08 -20.73
CA ALA A 231 7.24 -19.10 -20.84
C ALA A 231 8.49 -18.77 -20.00
N THR A 232 8.74 -17.49 -19.72
CA THR A 232 9.94 -17.02 -19.00
C THR A 232 9.71 -16.84 -17.50
N VAL A 233 8.46 -16.88 -17.03
CA VAL A 233 8.12 -16.62 -15.61
C VAL A 233 8.84 -17.58 -14.67
N ARG A 234 8.81 -18.89 -14.96
CA ARG A 234 9.40 -19.90 -14.07
C ARG A 234 10.92 -19.77 -13.98
N SER A 235 11.60 -19.54 -15.09
CA SER A 235 13.06 -19.35 -15.10
C SER A 235 13.46 -18.04 -14.42
N ALA A 236 12.71 -16.95 -14.62
CA ALA A 236 12.91 -15.69 -13.93
C ALA A 236 12.74 -15.82 -12.40
N LEU A 237 11.68 -16.51 -11.95
CA LEU A 237 11.45 -16.78 -10.52
C LEU A 237 12.54 -17.67 -9.91
N ALA A 238 13.10 -18.60 -10.68
CA ALA A 238 14.19 -19.47 -10.25
C ALA A 238 15.53 -18.72 -10.17
N ALA A 239 15.84 -17.86 -11.15
CA ALA A 239 17.03 -16.99 -11.11
C ALA A 239 16.96 -16.00 -9.93
N ASN A 240 15.81 -15.32 -9.76
CA ASN A 240 15.59 -14.46 -8.60
C ASN A 240 15.67 -15.24 -7.27
N ALA A 241 15.31 -16.53 -7.25
CA ALA A 241 15.40 -17.38 -6.06
C ALA A 241 16.82 -17.44 -5.50
N SER A 242 17.76 -17.77 -6.38
CA SER A 242 19.17 -17.98 -6.08
C SER A 242 19.94 -16.67 -6.00
N ARG A 243 19.51 -15.66 -6.77
CA ARG A 243 20.11 -14.33 -6.81
C ARG A 243 19.01 -13.27 -6.68
N PRO A 244 18.70 -12.82 -5.45
CA PRO A 244 17.60 -11.90 -5.19
C PRO A 244 17.63 -10.60 -6.00
N GLY A 245 18.81 -10.14 -6.43
CA GLY A 245 18.96 -8.95 -7.27
C GLY A 245 18.66 -9.16 -8.76
N GLU A 246 18.54 -10.40 -9.23
CA GLU A 246 18.32 -10.70 -10.64
C GLU A 246 16.82 -10.66 -10.99
N TRP A 247 16.51 -9.93 -12.05
CA TRP A 247 15.22 -9.97 -12.74
C TRP A 247 15.36 -9.55 -14.21
N PRO A 248 14.66 -10.18 -15.16
CA PRO A 248 14.70 -9.77 -16.57
C PRO A 248 14.31 -8.30 -16.78
N GLY A 249 15.16 -7.54 -17.47
CA GLY A 249 14.93 -6.12 -17.74
C GLY A 249 15.23 -5.18 -16.55
N VAL A 250 15.63 -5.71 -15.39
CA VAL A 250 16.14 -4.91 -14.28
C VAL A 250 17.65 -5.02 -14.29
N ALA A 251 18.32 -3.95 -14.75
CA ALA A 251 19.78 -3.88 -14.66
C ALA A 251 20.19 -3.77 -13.18
N GLY A 252 21.16 -4.61 -12.78
CA GLY A 252 21.82 -4.50 -11.49
C GLY A 252 22.49 -3.13 -11.39
N SER A 253 21.84 -2.18 -10.73
CA SER A 253 22.37 -0.84 -10.51
C SER A 253 22.67 -0.65 -9.04
N ARG A 254 23.62 0.24 -8.75
CA ARG A 254 23.91 0.67 -7.39
C ARG A 254 22.67 1.30 -6.77
N ARG A 255 22.23 0.77 -5.63
CA ARG A 255 21.10 1.30 -4.85
C ARG A 255 21.55 1.79 -3.49
N SER A 256 21.01 2.94 -3.09
CA SER A 256 21.22 3.50 -1.76
C SER A 256 20.07 3.09 -0.85
N ILE A 257 20.39 2.54 0.32
CA ILE A 257 19.40 2.06 1.30
C ILE A 257 19.51 2.91 2.56
N GLY A 258 18.34 3.25 3.13
CA GLY A 258 18.19 3.97 4.39
C GLY A 258 18.62 5.44 4.36
N ALA A 259 18.62 6.05 5.54
CA ALA A 259 18.97 7.45 5.78
C ALA A 259 19.24 7.66 7.28
N PHE A 260 19.67 8.88 7.65
CA PHE A 260 19.70 9.30 9.05
C PHE A 260 18.29 9.42 9.64
N ARG A 261 18.10 9.03 10.90
CA ARG A 261 16.81 9.02 11.58
C ARG A 261 16.17 10.40 11.69
N GLY A 262 16.96 11.46 11.80
CA GLY A 262 16.45 12.84 11.75
C GLY A 262 15.82 13.23 10.41
N PHE A 263 16.09 12.48 9.33
CA PHE A 263 15.47 12.63 8.01
C PHE A 263 14.52 11.47 7.68
N GLY A 264 13.96 10.81 8.69
CA GLY A 264 13.01 9.70 8.51
C GLY A 264 13.65 8.33 8.22
N GLY A 265 14.97 8.21 8.28
CA GLY A 265 15.67 6.94 8.09
C GLY A 265 15.72 6.05 9.34
N PRO A 266 16.25 4.83 9.22
CA PRO A 266 16.30 3.89 10.35
C PRO A 266 17.43 4.19 11.35
N TRP A 267 18.51 4.87 10.94
CA TRP A 267 19.77 4.87 11.69
C TRP A 267 20.07 6.17 12.42
N ARG A 268 20.43 6.09 13.71
CA ARG A 268 20.97 7.23 14.47
C ARG A 268 22.46 7.45 14.22
N LEU A 269 23.21 6.35 14.12
CA LEU A 269 24.64 6.35 13.80
C LEU A 269 24.88 5.69 12.44
N PRO A 270 25.99 5.97 11.73
CA PRO A 270 26.34 5.26 10.49
C PRO A 270 26.20 3.73 10.68
N PRO A 271 25.44 3.04 9.82
CA PRO A 271 25.26 1.60 9.91
C PRO A 271 26.54 0.86 9.54
N VAL A 272 26.75 -0.34 10.08
CA VAL A 272 27.85 -1.25 9.75
C VAL A 272 27.24 -2.58 9.31
N VAL A 273 27.62 -3.05 8.13
CA VAL A 273 27.21 -4.36 7.59
C VAL A 273 28.01 -5.47 8.28
N LEU A 274 27.32 -6.51 8.74
CA LEU A 274 27.92 -7.64 9.47
C LEU A 274 27.98 -8.94 8.65
N GLY A 275 27.09 -9.11 7.66
CA GLY A 275 26.95 -10.34 6.89
C GLY A 275 25.58 -10.46 6.23
N GLY A 276 25.34 -11.51 5.44
CA GLY A 276 24.03 -11.75 4.83
C GLY A 276 24.03 -12.88 3.80
N ASP A 277 22.84 -13.19 3.28
CA ASP A 277 22.60 -14.24 2.28
C ASP A 277 22.23 -13.69 0.89
N GLY A 278 22.31 -12.37 0.69
CA GLY A 278 21.94 -11.70 -0.56
C GLY A 278 20.51 -11.16 -0.55
N HIS A 279 19.62 -11.75 0.24
CA HIS A 279 18.26 -11.26 0.47
C HIS A 279 18.14 -10.57 1.83
N ARG A 280 18.78 -11.12 2.86
CA ARG A 280 18.74 -10.66 4.25
C ARG A 280 20.16 -10.32 4.67
N TRP A 281 20.34 -9.09 5.12
CA TRP A 281 21.63 -8.60 5.60
C TRP A 281 21.52 -8.18 7.07
N SER A 282 22.48 -8.63 7.86
CA SER A 282 22.62 -8.21 9.25
C SER A 282 23.37 -6.90 9.30
N VAL A 283 22.77 -5.88 9.91
CA VAL A 283 23.33 -4.53 10.01
C VAL A 283 23.23 -4.06 11.46
N ARG A 284 24.24 -3.30 11.90
CA ARG A 284 24.26 -2.67 13.22
C ARG A 284 24.38 -1.15 13.10
N SER A 285 23.66 -0.40 13.92
CA SER A 285 23.86 1.05 14.07
C SER A 285 23.97 1.35 15.56
N GLY A 286 25.19 1.66 16.03
CA GLY A 286 25.47 1.72 17.47
C GLY A 286 25.25 0.38 18.18
N SER A 287 24.31 0.36 19.12
CA SER A 287 23.85 -0.83 19.84
C SER A 287 22.63 -1.51 19.21
N GLU A 288 21.94 -0.86 18.27
CA GLU A 288 20.74 -1.39 17.62
C GLU A 288 21.11 -2.36 16.48
N ARG A 289 20.39 -3.47 16.36
CA ARG A 289 20.53 -4.45 15.27
C ARG A 289 19.34 -4.36 14.31
N PHE A 290 19.63 -4.53 13.03
CA PHE A 290 18.67 -4.45 11.94
C PHE A 290 18.87 -5.61 10.96
N THR A 291 17.78 -6.02 10.32
CA THR A 291 17.80 -6.84 9.11
C THR A 291 17.42 -5.97 7.92
N VAL A 292 18.32 -5.85 6.95
CA VAL A 292 18.01 -5.22 5.67
C VAL A 292 17.58 -6.30 4.69
N LEU A 293 16.38 -6.16 4.15
CA LEU A 293 15.88 -6.99 3.06
C LEU A 293 16.20 -6.34 1.73
N THR A 294 16.71 -7.11 0.78
CA THR A 294 17.00 -6.67 -0.59
C THR A 294 16.48 -7.67 -1.61
N ASP A 295 15.95 -7.15 -2.71
CA ASP A 295 15.47 -7.93 -3.84
C ASP A 295 15.53 -7.06 -5.11
N ALA A 296 15.30 -7.64 -6.30
CA ALA A 296 15.34 -6.94 -7.58
C ALA A 296 14.39 -5.74 -7.59
N PHE A 297 13.23 -5.85 -6.94
CA PHE A 297 12.21 -4.81 -6.99
C PHE A 297 12.28 -3.78 -5.86
N GLY A 298 12.91 -4.11 -4.73
CA GLY A 298 12.88 -3.20 -3.58
C GLY A 298 13.74 -3.61 -2.40
N THR A 299 13.65 -2.81 -1.35
CA THR A 299 14.43 -2.98 -0.11
C THR A 299 13.58 -2.62 1.10
N ALA A 300 13.90 -3.17 2.28
CA ALA A 300 13.26 -2.79 3.53
C ALA A 300 14.28 -2.89 4.69
N VAL A 301 14.10 -2.09 5.74
CA VAL A 301 14.93 -2.17 6.95
C VAL A 301 14.02 -2.52 8.12
N LEU A 302 14.32 -3.64 8.78
CA LEU A 302 13.57 -4.16 9.91
C LEU A 302 14.44 -4.02 11.16
N ALA A 303 13.91 -3.41 12.22
CA ALA A 303 14.56 -3.48 13.53
C ALA A 303 14.49 -4.93 14.04
N ALA A 304 15.58 -5.43 14.63
CA ALA A 304 15.52 -6.67 15.38
C ALA A 304 14.65 -6.44 16.63
N PRO A 305 13.74 -7.37 16.98
CA PRO A 305 12.97 -7.25 18.22
C PRO A 305 13.92 -7.22 19.42
N GLU A 306 13.66 -6.31 20.36
CA GLU A 306 14.41 -6.22 21.61
C GLU A 306 14.31 -7.56 22.35
N GLY A 307 15.46 -8.16 22.68
CA GLY A 307 15.52 -9.45 23.40
C GLY A 307 15.72 -10.70 22.54
N SER A 308 15.89 -10.61 21.22
CA SER A 308 16.41 -11.75 20.44
C SER A 308 17.92 -11.92 20.71
N GLY A 309 18.20 -12.66 21.80
CA GLY A 309 19.49 -13.29 21.99
C GLY A 309 19.85 -14.06 20.72
N THR A 310 20.91 -13.59 20.08
CA THR A 310 21.74 -14.19 19.05
C THR A 310 21.38 -15.64 18.66
N LEU A 311 20.79 -15.84 17.48
CA LEU A 311 21.14 -17.01 16.68
C LEU A 311 22.30 -16.57 15.78
N ASP A 312 23.49 -16.94 16.23
CA ASP A 312 24.74 -16.86 15.47
C ASP A 312 24.80 -18.11 14.58
N PRO A 313 24.66 -18.03 13.25
CA PRO A 313 24.90 -19.18 12.40
C PRO A 313 26.40 -19.52 12.25
N TYR A 314 27.30 -18.69 12.79
CA TYR A 314 28.74 -18.89 12.73
C TYR A 314 29.37 -18.71 14.11
N GLY A 315 29.02 -19.63 15.02
CA GLY A 315 29.41 -19.63 16.42
C GLY A 315 30.80 -19.06 16.69
N THR A 316 30.83 -17.83 17.21
CA THR A 316 31.94 -17.30 17.99
C THR A 316 31.39 -16.75 19.30
N GLN A 317 31.92 -17.28 20.40
CA GLN A 317 31.42 -17.06 21.76
C GLN A 317 31.29 -15.57 22.10
N SER A 318 30.22 -15.24 22.83
CA SER A 318 29.99 -13.94 23.45
C SER A 318 31.10 -13.60 24.44
N ALA A 319 31.82 -12.51 24.18
CA ALA A 319 32.58 -11.79 25.20
C ALA A 319 31.75 -10.61 25.71
N GLY A 320 31.17 -10.75 26.91
CA GLY A 320 30.78 -9.69 27.87
C GLY A 320 29.91 -8.50 27.42
N PRO A 321 29.29 -7.76 28.38
CA PRO A 321 28.59 -6.52 28.07
C PRO A 321 29.60 -5.45 27.57
N PRO A 322 29.25 -4.63 26.56
CA PRO A 322 30.18 -3.68 25.97
C PRO A 322 30.44 -2.50 26.92
N GLN A 323 31.72 -2.19 27.13
CA GLN A 323 32.14 -0.92 27.69
C GLN A 323 31.83 0.20 26.68
N SER A 324 31.10 1.22 27.14
CA SER A 324 30.80 2.44 26.40
C SER A 324 32.08 3.20 26.04
N GLY A 325 32.25 3.54 24.75
CA GLY A 325 33.14 4.64 24.35
C GLY A 325 34.07 4.38 23.16
N SER A 326 34.29 3.14 22.71
CA SER A 326 35.17 2.91 21.57
C SER A 326 34.44 3.10 20.22
N PRO A 327 35.02 3.83 19.26
CA PRO A 327 34.53 3.80 17.88
C PRO A 327 34.53 2.35 17.37
N PRO A 328 33.62 1.98 16.46
CA PRO A 328 33.63 0.64 15.87
C PRO A 328 35.03 0.39 15.29
N GLN A 329 35.70 -0.64 15.81
CA GLN A 329 36.97 -1.11 15.24
C GLN A 329 36.73 -1.43 13.76
N PRO A 330 37.60 -0.96 12.84
CA PRO A 330 37.51 -1.32 11.44
C PRO A 330 37.50 -2.85 11.32
N ILE A 331 36.44 -3.42 10.75
CA ILE A 331 36.49 -4.82 10.34
C ILE A 331 37.52 -4.88 9.21
N GLU A 332 38.53 -5.76 9.32
CA GLU A 332 39.44 -6.01 8.21
C GLU A 332 38.62 -6.40 6.99
N LEU A 333 38.59 -5.50 6.01
CA LEU A 333 37.88 -5.74 4.77
C LEU A 333 38.61 -6.86 4.02
N PRO A 334 37.88 -7.84 3.45
CA PRO A 334 38.49 -8.83 2.57
C PRO A 334 39.33 -8.16 1.45
N PRO A 335 40.30 -8.87 0.85
CA PRO A 335 40.98 -8.37 -0.34
C PRO A 335 39.96 -8.04 -1.46
N GLY A 336 40.11 -6.90 -2.13
CA GLY A 336 39.26 -6.49 -3.26
C GLY A 336 38.19 -5.43 -2.98
N TRP A 337 38.15 -4.83 -1.78
CA TRP A 337 37.25 -3.71 -1.46
C TRP A 337 37.85 -2.31 -1.69
N ALA A 338 39.12 -2.23 -2.09
CA ALA A 338 39.83 -0.96 -2.33
C ALA A 338 39.12 -0.06 -3.37
N GLY A 339 38.40 -0.64 -4.33
CA GLY A 339 37.61 0.09 -5.34
C GLY A 339 36.33 0.76 -4.81
N HIS A 340 35.95 0.53 -3.54
CA HIS A 340 34.75 1.11 -2.95
C HIS A 340 35.02 2.33 -2.04
N GLY A 341 36.27 2.79 -1.97
CA GLY A 341 36.71 3.95 -1.18
C GLY A 341 37.33 3.57 0.17
N GLY A 342 38.25 4.42 0.66
CA GLY A 342 38.94 4.21 1.94
C GLY A 342 38.08 4.44 3.19
N ASP A 343 36.80 4.79 3.03
CA ASP A 343 35.85 5.10 4.10
C ASP A 343 34.91 3.94 4.44
N VAL A 344 35.10 2.76 3.83
CA VAL A 344 34.26 1.58 4.07
C VAL A 344 34.48 1.04 5.48
N THR A 345 33.40 0.92 6.25
CA THR A 345 33.42 0.43 7.65
C THR A 345 32.93 -1.00 7.83
N GLY A 346 32.37 -1.59 6.78
CA GLY A 346 31.85 -2.94 6.80
C GLY A 346 31.21 -3.29 5.47
N ALA A 347 31.35 -4.54 5.05
CA ALA A 347 30.80 -5.02 3.80
C ALA A 347 30.54 -6.52 3.84
N ALA A 348 29.57 -6.98 3.06
CA ALA A 348 29.28 -8.40 2.88
C ALA A 348 28.92 -8.69 1.43
N ARG A 349 29.29 -9.89 0.95
CA ARG A 349 28.98 -10.41 -0.39
C ARG A 349 28.15 -11.67 -0.27
N ALA A 350 27.09 -11.75 -1.06
CA ALA A 350 26.28 -12.95 -1.18
C ALA A 350 25.39 -12.87 -2.42
N ALA A 351 25.20 -14.01 -3.08
CA ALA A 351 24.25 -14.15 -4.19
C ALA A 351 24.44 -13.13 -5.35
N GLY A 352 25.70 -12.79 -5.68
CA GLY A 352 26.02 -11.81 -6.74
C GLY A 352 25.75 -10.36 -6.36
N LEU A 353 25.59 -10.06 -5.06
CA LEU A 353 25.41 -8.72 -4.52
C LEU A 353 26.44 -8.44 -3.43
N ALA A 354 26.79 -7.16 -3.30
CA ALA A 354 27.59 -6.62 -2.22
C ALA A 354 26.80 -5.50 -1.51
N LEU A 355 26.73 -5.57 -0.17
CA LEU A 355 26.20 -4.49 0.65
C LEU A 355 27.33 -3.83 1.43
N VAL A 356 27.46 -2.51 1.32
CA VAL A 356 28.59 -1.73 1.81
C VAL A 356 28.12 -0.62 2.75
N SER A 357 28.83 -0.43 3.85
CA SER A 357 28.67 0.68 4.79
C SER A 357 29.90 1.61 4.77
N HIS A 358 29.69 2.89 5.06
CA HIS A 358 30.74 3.91 5.05
C HIS A 358 30.74 4.73 6.35
N ALA A 359 31.92 5.18 6.79
CA ALA A 359 32.17 5.79 8.10
C ALA A 359 31.34 7.04 8.40
N HIS A 360 31.01 7.82 7.37
CA HIS A 360 30.30 9.10 7.51
C HIS A 360 28.96 9.11 6.79
N SER A 361 28.45 7.94 6.42
CA SER A 361 27.20 7.82 5.67
C SER A 361 26.16 7.09 6.50
N HIS A 362 24.98 7.68 6.64
CA HIS A 362 23.76 6.98 7.07
C HIS A 362 23.06 6.34 5.87
N ARG A 363 23.81 5.83 4.88
CA ARG A 363 23.32 5.13 3.70
C ARG A 363 24.19 3.92 3.44
N LEU A 364 23.55 2.78 3.18
CA LEU A 364 24.22 1.59 2.67
C LEU A 364 24.21 1.63 1.14
N SER A 365 25.27 1.10 0.53
CA SER A 365 25.34 0.90 -0.92
C SER A 365 25.16 -0.57 -1.23
N LEU A 366 24.07 -0.92 -1.93
CA LEU A 366 23.90 -2.23 -2.54
C LEU A 366 24.40 -2.16 -3.98
N VAL A 367 25.38 -2.98 -4.34
CA VAL A 367 25.97 -3.04 -5.68
C VAL A 367 25.94 -4.48 -6.20
N PRO A 368 25.85 -4.67 -7.53
CA PRO A 368 26.20 -5.96 -8.14
C PRO A 368 27.63 -6.33 -7.75
N ASP A 369 27.85 -7.61 -7.44
CA ASP A 369 29.17 -8.16 -7.22
C ASP A 369 29.57 -8.99 -8.44
N ASP A 370 30.40 -8.39 -9.31
CA ASP A 370 30.91 -9.04 -10.52
C ASP A 370 32.02 -10.07 -10.22
N GLY A 371 32.19 -10.48 -8.96
CA GLY A 371 33.13 -11.52 -8.56
C GLY A 371 34.60 -11.05 -8.50
N GLY A 372 34.85 -9.74 -8.40
CA GLY A 372 36.19 -9.21 -8.16
C GLY A 372 37.10 -9.14 -9.39
N ALA A 373 36.56 -8.98 -10.60
CA ALA A 373 37.36 -8.33 -11.64
C ALA A 373 37.42 -6.83 -11.29
N PRO A 374 38.61 -6.24 -11.03
CA PRO A 374 38.71 -4.82 -10.79
C PRO A 374 38.14 -4.08 -12.00
N THR A 375 37.09 -3.28 -11.78
CA THR A 375 36.62 -2.32 -12.78
C THR A 375 37.82 -1.44 -13.13
N PRO A 376 38.28 -1.39 -14.39
CA PRO A 376 39.35 -0.48 -14.75
C PRO A 376 38.87 0.93 -14.40
N GLU A 377 39.64 1.61 -13.56
CA GLU A 377 39.41 3.02 -13.24
C GLU A 377 39.17 3.77 -14.55
N LEU A 378 37.98 4.39 -14.64
CA LEU A 378 37.76 5.48 -15.56
C LEU A 378 38.70 6.61 -15.12
N GLN A 379 39.91 6.61 -15.68
CA GLN A 379 40.76 7.79 -15.73
C GLN A 379 39.96 8.86 -16.48
N ALA A 380 39.43 9.82 -15.74
CA ALA A 380 38.94 11.06 -16.30
C ALA A 380 40.15 11.84 -16.89
N PRO A 381 39.96 12.58 -17.98
CA PRO A 381 41.02 13.29 -18.70
C PRO A 381 41.71 14.39 -17.89
#